data_AF-H0GBS7-F1
#
_entry.id   AF-H0GBS7-F1
#
_cell.length_a   1.000
_cell.length_b   1.000
_cell.length_c   1.000
_cell.angle_alpha   90.00
_cell.angle_beta   90.00
_cell.angle_gamma   90.00
#
_symmetry.space_group_name_H-M   'P 1'
#
loop_
_entity.id
_entity.type
_entity.pdbx_description
1 polymer ?
#
loop_
_entity_poly.entity_id
_entity_poly.type
_entity_poly.pdbx_seq_one_letter_code
_entity_poly.pdbx_strand_id
1 'polypeptide(L)' 'MAILLLADHDNSHLSDQTAKALTAAAKIGGDVHVLVAGQNVKGIAEQASKLSGVAKVLVAEDASLANNLAEPLAAL' A
#
# COMPACT_ATOMS: atom_id res chain seq x y z
N MET A 1 -12.56 -13.57 0.68
CA MET A 1 -11.09 -13.76 0.79
C MET A 1 -10.47 -12.45 0.31
N ALA A 2 -9.51 -11.89 1.04
CA ALA A 2 -8.95 -10.58 0.72
C ALA A 2 -7.59 -10.71 0.02
N ILE A 3 -7.31 -9.79 -0.90
CA ILE A 3 -6.00 -9.63 -1.55
C ILE A 3 -5.28 -8.51 -0.83
N LEU A 4 -4.09 -8.80 -0.29
CA LEU A 4 -3.21 -7.78 0.26
C LEU A 4 -2.31 -7.23 -0.86
N LEU A 5 -2.44 -5.94 -1.14
CA LEU A 5 -1.61 -5.20 -2.08
C LEU A 5 -0.65 -4.30 -1.31
N LEU A 6 0.64 -4.50 -1.47
CA LEU A 6 1.64 -3.58 -0.94
C LEU A 6 1.72 -2.34 -1.83
N ALA A 7 1.58 -1.16 -1.23
CA ALA A 7 1.72 0.12 -1.92
C ALA A 7 3.19 0.43 -2.17
N ASP A 8 3.53 0.72 -3.42
CA ASP A 8 4.83 1.27 -3.81
C ASP A 8 4.79 2.79 -3.65
N HIS A 9 5.76 3.37 -2.91
CA HIS A 9 5.85 4.80 -2.65
C HIS A 9 7.26 5.25 -2.26
N ASP A 10 7.55 6.53 -2.49
CA ASP A 10 8.82 7.18 -2.14
C ASP A 10 8.81 7.95 -0.80
N ASN A 11 7.86 7.63 0.09
CA ASN A 11 7.53 8.36 1.33
C ASN A 11 6.89 9.74 1.12
N SER A 12 6.85 10.27 -0.11
CA SER A 12 6.11 11.50 -0.43
C SER A 12 4.93 11.24 -1.37
N HIS A 13 5.12 10.39 -2.38
CA HIS A 13 4.09 10.08 -3.37
C HIS A 13 3.85 8.58 -3.52
N LEU A 14 2.58 8.23 -3.72
CA LEU A 14 2.18 6.91 -4.18
C LEU A 14 2.57 6.71 -5.65
N SER A 15 3.28 5.62 -5.94
CA SER A 15 3.67 5.23 -7.29
C SER A 15 2.46 4.81 -8.13
N ASP A 16 2.49 5.14 -9.43
CA ASP A 16 1.46 4.72 -10.40
C ASP A 16 1.44 3.19 -10.59
N GLN A 17 2.53 2.52 -10.22
CA GLN A 17 2.62 1.06 -10.20
C GLN A 17 1.59 0.44 -9.25
N THR A 18 1.28 1.09 -8.13
CA THR A 18 0.25 0.63 -7.19
C THR A 18 -1.13 0.56 -7.85
N ALA A 19 -1.48 1.54 -8.69
CA ALA A 19 -2.76 1.53 -9.41
C ALA A 19 -2.82 0.44 -10.51
N LYS A 20 -1.68 0.18 -11.18
CA LYS A 20 -1.57 -0.91 -12.16
C LYS A 20 -1.73 -2.27 -11.49
N ALA A 21 -1.08 -2.48 -10.35
CA ALA A 21 -1.20 -3.70 -9.56
C ALA A 21 -2.61 -3.88 -8.97
N LEU A 22 -3.24 -2.80 -8.51
CA LEU A 22 -4.65 -2.79 -8.07
C LEU A 22 -5.59 -3.25 -9.19
N THR A 23 -5.38 -2.77 -10.42
CA THR A 23 -6.19 -3.19 -11.58
C THR A 23 -6.05 -4.69 -11.85
N ALA A 24 -4.85 -5.26 -11.65
CA ALA A 24 -4.65 -6.70 -11.76
C ALA A 24 -5.33 -7.46 -10.60
N ALA A 25 -5.18 -6.98 -9.37
CA ALA A 25 -5.83 -7.56 -8.19
C ALA A 25 -7.36 -7.59 -8.32
N ALA A 26 -7.96 -6.52 -8.86
CA ALA A 26 -9.40 -6.46 -9.11
C ALA A 26 -9.88 -7.54 -10.09
N LYS A 27 -9.05 -7.95 -11.05
CA LYS A 27 -9.37 -9.04 -12.00
C LYS A 27 -9.28 -10.44 -11.37
N ILE A 28 -8.45 -10.61 -10.35
CA ILE A 28 -8.39 -11.86 -9.57
C ILE A 28 -9.72 -12.06 -8.82
N GLY A 29 -10.34 -10.96 -8.39
CA GLY A 29 -11.60 -10.95 -7.65
C GLY A 29 -11.39 -11.05 -6.14
N GLY A 30 -12.31 -10.47 -5.38
CA GLY A 30 -12.22 -10.33 -3.92
C GLY A 30 -11.91 -8.90 -3.47
N ASP A 31 -11.89 -8.70 -2.16
CA ASP A 31 -11.63 -7.38 -1.56
C ASP A 31 -10.14 -7.07 -1.59
N VAL A 32 -9.76 -5.92 -2.16
CA VAL A 32 -8.36 -5.48 -2.18
C VAL A 32 -8.07 -4.57 -0.98
N HIS A 33 -7.16 -5.02 -0.13
CA HIS A 33 -6.62 -4.23 0.97
C HIS A 33 -5.25 -3.69 0.58
N VAL A 34 -5.04 -2.38 0.70
CA VAL A 34 -3.75 -1.75 0.38
C VAL A 34 -2.98 -1.50 1.66
N LEU A 35 -1.78 -2.05 1.79
CA LEU A 35 -0.85 -1.76 2.89
C LEU A 35 0.12 -0.65 2.47
N VAL A 36 0.15 0.43 3.24
CA VAL A 36 1.13 1.50 3.12
C VAL A 36 2.08 1.41 4.32
N ALA A 37 3.35 1.13 4.06
CA ALA A 37 4.35 0.86 5.09
C ALA A 37 5.53 1.83 4.94
N GLY A 38 5.79 2.66 5.94
CA GLY A 38 6.87 3.63 5.87
C GLY A 38 6.87 4.62 7.03
N GLN A 39 7.52 5.75 6.86
CA GLN A 39 7.51 6.83 7.84
C GLN A 39 6.74 8.05 7.28
N ASN A 40 5.86 8.65 8.08
CA ASN A 40 5.02 9.79 7.70
C ASN A 40 4.12 9.51 6.48
N VAL A 41 3.57 8.30 6.39
CA VAL A 41 2.88 7.80 5.18
C VAL A 41 1.40 8.16 5.11
N LYS A 42 0.89 9.00 6.01
CA LYS A 42 -0.53 9.41 6.02
C LYS A 42 -1.00 9.99 4.68
N GLY A 43 -0.20 10.86 4.06
CA GLY A 43 -0.55 11.45 2.75
C GLY A 43 -0.64 10.40 1.65
N ILE A 44 0.21 9.38 1.70
CA ILE A 44 0.22 8.26 0.76
C ILE A 44 -0.99 7.35 0.98
N ALA A 45 -1.36 7.10 2.25
CA ALA A 45 -2.56 6.35 2.60
C ALA A 45 -3.84 7.05 2.09
N GLU A 46 -3.89 8.37 2.17
CA GLU A 46 -4.99 9.16 1.58
C GLU A 46 -5.02 9.04 0.06
N GLN A 47 -3.87 9.09 -0.61
CA GLN A 47 -3.77 8.86 -2.06
C GLN A 47 -4.26 7.46 -2.44
N ALA A 48 -3.85 6.43 -1.69
CA ALA A 48 -4.26 5.05 -1.91
C ALA A 48 -5.77 4.85 -1.68
N SER A 49 -6.35 5.52 -0.68
CA SER A 49 -7.78 5.44 -0.38
C SER A 49 -8.68 6.01 -1.48
N LYS A 50 -8.14 6.89 -2.32
CA LYS A 50 -8.85 7.48 -3.47
C LYS A 50 -8.82 6.58 -4.71
N LEU A 51 -8.08 5.47 -4.69
CA LEU A 51 -8.03 4.54 -5.80
C LEU A 51 -9.31 3.70 -5.88
N SER A 52 -9.91 3.64 -7.05
CA SER A 52 -11.10 2.82 -7.31
C SER A 52 -10.79 1.34 -7.14
N GLY A 53 -11.59 0.64 -6.33
CA GLY A 53 -11.45 -0.80 -6.08
C GLY A 53 -10.67 -1.14 -4.80
N VAL A 54 -10.22 -0.15 -4.04
CA VAL A 54 -9.67 -0.36 -2.70
C VAL A 54 -10.81 -0.55 -1.70
N ALA A 55 -10.84 -1.69 -1.02
CA ALA A 55 -11.81 -1.98 0.04
C ALA A 55 -11.34 -1.46 1.40
N LYS A 56 -10.02 -1.48 1.66
CA LYS A 56 -9.43 -1.01 2.91
C LYS A 56 -8.00 -0.52 2.70
N VAL A 57 -7.61 0.54 3.38
CA VAL A 57 -6.21 0.97 3.48
C VAL A 57 -5.69 0.66 4.89
N LEU A 58 -4.56 -0.04 4.96
CA LEU A 58 -3.82 -0.35 6.17
C LEU A 58 -2.58 0.51 6.20
N VAL A 59 -2.27 1.10 7.36
CA VAL A 59 -1.12 1.97 7.55
C VAL A 59 -0.21 1.36 8.60
N ALA A 60 1.02 1.05 8.20
CA ALA A 60 2.10 0.65 9.09
C ALA A 60 3.12 1.78 9.11
N GLU A 61 3.05 2.62 10.15
CA GLU A 61 3.94 3.76 10.31
C GLU A 61 4.99 3.47 11.39
N ASP A 62 6.26 3.41 10.99
CA ASP A 62 7.38 3.25 11.91
C ASP A 62 8.68 3.81 11.29
N ALA A 63 9.62 4.27 12.13
CA ALA A 63 10.89 4.79 11.67
C ALA A 63 11.78 3.72 11.01
N SER A 64 11.67 2.46 11.41
CA SER A 64 12.38 1.33 10.80
C SER A 64 11.92 1.04 9.36
N LEU A 65 10.73 1.50 8.96
CA LEU A 65 10.19 1.32 7.62
C LEU A 65 10.55 2.46 6.66
N ALA A 66 11.21 3.53 7.14
CA ALA A 66 11.50 4.72 6.34
C ALA A 66 12.29 4.45 5.04
N ASN A 67 13.13 3.40 5.05
CA ASN A 67 14.03 3.07 3.95
C ASN A 67 13.57 1.88 3.09
N ASN A 68 12.33 1.40 3.26
CA ASN A 68 11.81 0.23 2.54
C ASN A 68 12.75 -0.99 2.62
N LEU A 69 13.38 -1.21 3.78
CA LEU A 69 14.23 -2.37 4.00
C LEU A 69 13.38 -3.65 4.00
N ALA A 70 13.92 -4.72 3.43
CA ALA A 70 13.19 -5.97 3.27
C ALA A 70 12.86 -6.63 4.61
N GLU A 71 13.80 -6.61 5.56
CA GLU A 71 13.66 -7.31 6.84
C GLU A 71 12.60 -6.68 7.75
N PRO A 72 12.58 -5.35 7.97
CA PRO A 72 11.51 -4.71 8.75
C PRO A 72 10.14 -4.83 8.08
N LEU A 73 10.09 -4.75 6.74
CA LEU A 73 8.84 -4.88 5.99
C LEU A 73 8.25 -6.29 6.06
N ALA A 74 9.10 -7.32 5.99
CA ALA A 74 8.67 -8.72 6.07
C ALA A 74 8.21 -9.15 7.48
N ALA A 75 8.50 -8.35 8.51
CA ALA A 75 8.12 -8.64 9.90
C ALA A 75 6.72 -8.14 10.29
N LEU A 76 6.00 -7.46 9.38
CA LEU A 76 4.62 -6.96 9.53
C LEU A 76 3.58 -8.08 9.38
#